data_AF-T0NI99-F1
#
_entry.id   AF-T0NI99-F1
#
_cell.length_a   1.000
_cell.length_b   1.000
_cell.length_c   1.000
_cell.angle_alpha   90.00
_cell.angle_beta   90.00
_cell.angle_gamma   90.00
#
_symmetry.space_group_name_H-M   'P 1'
#
loop_
_entity.id
_entity.type
_entity.pdbx_description
1 polymer ?
#
loop_
_entity_poly.entity_id
_entity_poly.type
_entity_poly.pdbx_seq_one_letter_code
_entity_poly.pdbx_strand_id
1 'polypeptide(L)'
;MLFKKNVQKTNIVKETEKTVLKIKTVDDIPVIKEMRKKIGNKERREAIIYGYINLKNDYSRYFGSPKYGSNRDFILGEIKQFNMVLEGDECSTDNFAIKKMIENSLYNKAETKSSGNNQTQEENIEENARFFALKKIALFYFNYYEIARFGDYKWEALGEKEILDPVKDAYNYMDIMKLFYNGESSGN
;
A
#
# COMPACT_ATOMS: atom_id res chain seq x y z
N MET A 1 19.11 -72.51 33.70
CA MET A 1 18.24 -71.65 32.89
C MET A 1 18.09 -70.30 33.57
N LEU A 2 18.64 -69.23 32.99
CA LEU A 2 18.39 -67.83 33.37
C LEU A 2 18.97 -66.95 32.22
N PHE A 3 18.14 -66.65 31.22
CA PHE A 3 18.49 -65.69 30.17
C PHE A 3 17.88 -64.33 30.52
N LYS A 4 18.73 -63.33 30.78
CA LYS A 4 18.35 -61.94 31.02
C LYS A 4 17.79 -61.33 29.73
N LYS A 5 16.54 -60.87 29.77
CA LYS A 5 15.95 -60.01 28.73
C LYS A 5 16.58 -58.61 28.83
N ASN A 6 17.39 -58.23 27.85
CA ASN A 6 17.76 -56.83 27.62
C ASN A 6 16.60 -56.15 26.89
N VAL A 7 15.81 -55.35 27.61
CA VAL A 7 14.80 -54.46 27.03
C VAL A 7 15.50 -53.15 26.68
N GLN A 8 15.87 -52.97 25.40
CA GLN A 8 16.30 -51.67 24.91
C GLN A 8 15.09 -50.73 24.91
N LYS A 9 15.11 -49.73 25.80
CA LYS A 9 14.17 -48.61 25.78
C LYS A 9 14.44 -47.77 24.53
N THR A 10 13.59 -47.86 23.53
CA THR A 10 13.48 -46.89 22.45
C THR A 10 12.94 -45.59 23.05
N ASN A 11 13.81 -44.63 23.29
CA ASN A 11 13.41 -43.24 23.56
C ASN A 11 12.81 -42.68 22.27
N ILE A 12 11.48 -42.61 22.21
CA ILE A 12 10.77 -41.84 21.20
C ILE A 12 11.05 -40.37 21.51
N VAL A 13 12.02 -39.80 20.81
CA VAL A 13 12.27 -38.36 20.83
C VAL A 13 11.04 -37.71 20.21
N LYS A 14 10.21 -37.09 21.04
CA LYS A 14 9.10 -36.24 20.58
C LYS A 14 9.67 -35.19 19.64
N GLU A 15 9.23 -35.23 18.39
CA GLU A 15 9.45 -34.18 17.41
C GLU A 15 8.98 -32.87 18.04
N THR A 16 9.93 -32.01 18.42
CA THR A 16 9.64 -30.66 18.85
C THR A 16 9.08 -29.93 17.65
N GLU A 17 7.77 -29.65 17.67
CA GLU A 17 7.11 -28.74 16.74
C GLU A 17 7.93 -27.45 16.66
N LYS A 18 8.60 -27.26 15.52
CA LYS A 18 9.30 -26.01 15.25
C LYS A 18 8.24 -24.98 14.91
N THR A 19 7.96 -24.08 15.84
CA THR A 19 7.17 -22.88 15.56
C THR A 19 7.91 -22.04 14.52
N VAL A 20 7.51 -22.16 13.26
CA VAL A 20 8.04 -21.31 12.18
C VAL A 20 7.30 -19.98 12.22
N LEU A 21 7.89 -18.98 12.88
CA LEU A 21 7.43 -17.59 12.81
C LEU A 21 7.69 -17.06 11.39
N LYS A 22 6.67 -17.01 10.53
CA LYS A 22 6.73 -16.29 9.24
C LYS A 22 6.41 -14.83 9.50
N ILE A 23 7.43 -13.97 9.52
CA ILE A 23 7.25 -12.52 9.53
C ILE A 23 6.86 -12.10 8.11
N LYS A 24 5.62 -11.61 7.94
CA LYS A 24 5.15 -11.07 6.65
C LYS A 24 5.54 -9.59 6.57
N THR A 25 6.30 -9.24 5.53
CA THR A 25 6.81 -7.88 5.33
C THR A 25 6.10 -7.18 4.18
N VAL A 26 6.33 -5.88 4.00
CA VAL A 26 5.79 -5.12 2.84
C VAL A 26 6.30 -5.68 1.51
N ASP A 27 7.49 -6.27 1.50
CA ASP A 27 8.04 -7.00 0.35
C ASP A 27 7.26 -8.27 0.00
N ASP A 28 6.46 -8.79 0.93
CA ASP A 28 5.68 -10.00 0.74
C ASP A 28 4.30 -9.76 0.11
N ILE A 29 3.89 -8.50 -0.01
CA ILE A 29 2.60 -8.11 -0.58
C ILE A 29 2.53 -8.58 -2.05
N PRO A 30 1.43 -9.23 -2.47
CA PRO A 30 1.28 -9.76 -3.83
C PRO A 30 1.61 -8.73 -4.93
N VAL A 31 1.17 -7.49 -4.74
CA VAL A 31 1.40 -6.39 -5.69
C VAL A 31 2.89 -6.10 -5.85
N ILE A 32 3.65 -6.01 -4.75
CA ILE A 32 5.10 -5.76 -4.79
C ILE A 32 5.85 -6.92 -5.44
N LYS A 33 5.45 -8.17 -5.14
CA LYS A 33 6.05 -9.36 -5.75
C LYS A 33 5.86 -9.41 -7.26
N GLU A 34 4.64 -9.15 -7.74
CA GLU A 34 4.35 -9.12 -9.18
C GLU A 34 5.05 -7.94 -9.87
N MET A 35 5.09 -6.76 -9.25
CA MET A 35 5.88 -5.64 -9.78
C MET A 35 7.37 -6.00 -9.91
N ARG A 36 7.98 -6.59 -8.89
CA ARG A 36 9.39 -7.03 -8.92
C ARG A 36 9.63 -8.03 -10.05
N LYS A 37 8.74 -9.00 -10.22
CA LYS A 37 8.80 -9.97 -11.32
C LYS A 37 8.76 -9.29 -12.69
N LYS A 38 7.84 -8.34 -12.89
CA LYS A 38 7.75 -7.56 -14.14
C LYS A 38 9.01 -6.73 -14.40
N ILE A 39 9.57 -6.09 -13.38
CA ILE A 39 10.84 -5.36 -13.49
C ILE A 39 11.97 -6.31 -13.89
N GLY A 40 12.04 -7.50 -13.29
CA GLY A 40 13.00 -8.56 -13.66
C GLY A 40 12.88 -9.03 -15.11
N ASN A 41 11.64 -9.05 -15.65
CA ASN A 41 11.35 -9.36 -17.05
C ASN A 41 11.58 -8.19 -18.02
N LYS A 42 12.13 -7.06 -17.54
CA LYS A 42 12.31 -5.80 -18.31
C LYS A 42 10.99 -5.11 -18.70
N GLU A 43 9.87 -5.48 -18.11
CA GLU A 43 8.54 -4.90 -18.33
C GLU A 43 8.26 -3.75 -17.34
N ARG A 44 9.18 -2.78 -17.20
CA ARG A 44 9.07 -1.71 -16.17
C ARG A 44 7.82 -0.84 -16.33
N ARG A 45 7.48 -0.48 -17.57
CA ARG A 45 6.26 0.28 -17.90
C ARG A 45 5.02 -0.45 -17.39
N GLU A 46 4.93 -1.75 -17.63
CA GLU A 46 3.81 -2.56 -17.15
C GLU A 46 3.81 -2.72 -15.64
N ALA A 47 4.98 -2.84 -15.02
CA ALA A 47 5.11 -2.90 -13.56
C ALA A 47 4.52 -1.65 -12.90
N ILE A 48 4.79 -0.45 -13.45
CA ILE A 48 4.22 0.82 -12.97
C ILE A 48 2.70 0.85 -13.12
N ILE A 49 2.19 0.48 -14.30
CA ILE A 49 0.74 0.46 -14.58
C ILE A 49 0.04 -0.51 -13.63
N TYR A 50 0.57 -1.73 -13.51
CA TYR A 50 0.06 -2.76 -12.61
C TYR A 50 0.10 -2.29 -11.15
N GLY A 51 1.23 -1.73 -10.72
CA GLY A 51 1.43 -1.24 -9.35
C GLY A 51 0.40 -0.21 -8.95
N TYR A 52 0.20 0.82 -9.79
CA TYR A 52 -0.78 1.87 -9.52
C TYR A 52 -2.22 1.33 -9.45
N ILE A 53 -2.62 0.51 -10.43
CA ILE A 53 -4.01 -0.01 -10.49
C ILE A 53 -4.32 -0.83 -9.24
N ASN A 54 -3.43 -1.75 -8.86
CA ASN A 54 -3.67 -2.60 -7.70
C ASN A 54 -3.58 -1.81 -6.39
N LEU A 55 -2.58 -0.93 -6.24
CA LEU A 55 -2.45 -0.07 -5.06
C LEU A 55 -3.71 0.80 -4.85
N LYS A 56 -4.24 1.41 -5.92
CA LYS A 56 -5.49 2.19 -5.87
C LYS A 56 -6.68 1.33 -5.43
N ASN A 57 -6.79 0.11 -5.98
CA ASN A 57 -7.87 -0.81 -5.64
C ASN A 57 -7.76 -1.28 -4.18
N ASP A 58 -6.55 -1.56 -3.70
CA ASP A 58 -6.29 -1.96 -2.32
C ASP A 58 -6.59 -0.82 -1.34
N TYR A 59 -6.18 0.40 -1.66
CA TYR A 59 -6.59 1.60 -0.91
C TYR A 59 -8.11 1.73 -0.84
N SER A 60 -8.79 1.57 -1.99
CA SER A 60 -10.24 1.73 -2.05
C SER A 60 -10.96 0.66 -1.23
N ARG A 61 -10.45 -0.57 -1.25
CA ARG A 61 -10.94 -1.69 -0.44
C ARG A 61 -10.69 -1.49 1.05
N TYR A 62 -9.53 -0.95 1.41
CA TYR A 62 -9.14 -0.75 2.81
C TYR A 62 -9.94 0.35 3.49
N PHE A 63 -10.02 1.53 2.86
CA PHE A 63 -10.65 2.72 3.43
C PHE A 63 -12.11 2.93 2.98
N GLY A 64 -12.67 2.00 2.19
CA GLY A 64 -14.04 2.10 1.69
C GLY A 64 -14.26 3.29 0.74
N SER A 65 -13.27 3.60 -0.10
CA SER A 65 -13.36 4.72 -1.05
C SER A 65 -14.45 4.47 -2.11
N PRO A 66 -15.22 5.51 -2.49
CA PRO A 66 -16.18 5.42 -3.58
C PRO A 66 -15.53 4.97 -4.90
N LYS A 67 -16.35 4.39 -5.79
CA LYS A 67 -15.91 4.11 -7.16
C LYS A 67 -15.95 5.39 -7.99
N TYR A 68 -14.83 5.73 -8.63
CA TYR A 68 -14.72 6.87 -9.54
C TYR A 68 -14.50 6.40 -10.98
N GLY A 69 -14.96 7.21 -11.94
CA GLY A 69 -14.89 6.89 -13.38
C GLY A 69 -13.47 6.94 -13.95
N SER A 70 -12.65 7.89 -13.49
CA SER A 70 -11.24 8.01 -13.90
C SER A 70 -10.29 8.02 -12.70
N ASN A 71 -8.99 7.81 -12.97
CA ASN A 71 -7.95 7.89 -11.94
C ASN A 71 -7.77 9.31 -11.40
N ARG A 72 -7.96 10.32 -12.26
CA ARG A 72 -7.94 11.72 -11.84
C ARG A 72 -9.12 12.03 -10.93
N ASP A 73 -10.32 11.58 -11.30
CA ASP A 73 -11.53 11.76 -10.48
C ASP A 73 -11.39 11.08 -9.13
N PHE A 74 -10.73 9.90 -9.08
CA PHE A 74 -10.38 9.25 -7.82
C PHE A 74 -9.51 10.14 -6.93
N ILE A 75 -8.41 10.68 -7.46
CA ILE A 75 -7.51 11.54 -6.68
C ILE A 75 -8.25 12.79 -6.19
N LEU A 76 -8.95 13.49 -7.09
CA LEU A 76 -9.67 14.72 -6.76
C LEU A 76 -10.83 14.47 -5.79
N GLY A 77 -11.57 13.39 -5.98
CA GLY A 77 -12.70 13.01 -5.13
C GLY A 77 -12.25 12.64 -3.72
N GLU A 78 -11.14 11.91 -3.59
CA GLU A 78 -10.58 11.58 -2.29
C GLU A 78 -9.98 12.81 -1.58
N ILE A 79 -9.27 13.69 -2.30
CA ILE A 79 -8.72 14.93 -1.72
C ILE A 79 -9.82 15.82 -1.16
N LYS A 80 -10.96 15.92 -1.85
CA LYS A 80 -12.12 16.70 -1.38
C LYS A 80 -12.63 16.23 -0.02
N GLN A 81 -12.51 14.94 0.30
CA GLN A 81 -12.92 14.41 1.61
C GLN A 81 -12.05 14.90 2.77
N PHE A 82 -10.83 15.37 2.47
CA PHE A 82 -9.91 15.94 3.47
C PHE A 82 -10.04 17.44 3.64
N ASN A 83 -11.09 18.07 3.06
CA ASN A 83 -11.30 19.52 3.05
C ASN A 83 -10.09 20.31 2.54
N MET A 84 -9.26 19.68 1.70
CA MET A 84 -8.22 20.40 0.99
C MET A 84 -8.90 21.19 -0.11
N VAL A 85 -8.96 22.51 0.09
CA VAL A 85 -9.54 23.43 -0.88
C VAL A 85 -8.63 23.47 -2.09
N LEU A 86 -9.13 22.98 -3.22
CA LEU A 86 -8.55 23.25 -4.53
C LEU A 86 -8.86 24.73 -4.80
N GLU A 87 -7.97 25.63 -4.43
CA GLU A 87 -8.14 27.05 -4.76
C GLU A 87 -7.98 27.23 -6.28
N GLY A 88 -9.06 27.70 -6.94
CA GLY A 88 -9.08 28.11 -8.34
C GLY A 88 -9.49 27.05 -9.37
N ASP A 89 -10.08 27.53 -10.47
CA ASP A 89 -10.43 26.72 -11.66
C ASP A 89 -9.21 26.07 -12.33
N GLU A 90 -7.99 26.54 -12.03
CA GLU A 90 -6.73 26.01 -12.58
C GLU A 90 -6.42 24.57 -12.12
N CYS A 91 -6.85 24.20 -10.90
CA CYS A 91 -6.74 22.83 -10.40
C CYS A 91 -7.72 21.85 -11.09
N SER A 92 -8.71 22.37 -11.83
CA SER A 92 -9.69 21.56 -12.57
C SER A 92 -9.04 20.85 -13.77
N THR A 93 -8.02 21.44 -14.38
CA THR A 93 -7.47 20.99 -15.67
C THR A 93 -5.97 20.68 -15.66
N ASP A 94 -5.16 21.28 -14.76
CA ASP A 94 -3.71 21.06 -14.77
C ASP A 94 -3.23 19.97 -13.77
N ASN A 95 -2.64 18.90 -14.30
CA ASN A 95 -2.04 17.82 -13.50
C ASN A 95 -0.81 18.30 -12.72
N PHE A 96 -0.08 19.30 -13.22
CA PHE A 96 1.08 19.86 -12.53
C PHE A 96 0.66 20.65 -11.29
N ALA A 97 -0.37 21.49 -11.40
CA ALA A 97 -0.96 22.19 -10.25
C ALA A 97 -1.44 21.21 -9.16
N ILE A 98 -2.18 20.17 -9.54
CA ILE A 98 -2.64 19.13 -8.59
C ILE A 98 -1.45 18.44 -7.92
N LYS A 99 -0.45 18.01 -8.70
CA LYS A 99 0.76 17.38 -8.16
C LYS A 99 1.45 18.28 -7.13
N LYS A 100 1.72 19.54 -7.48
CA LYS A 100 2.42 20.50 -6.60
C LYS A 100 1.63 20.76 -5.32
N MET A 101 0.30 20.84 -5.41
CA MET A 101 -0.55 20.97 -4.23
C MET A 101 -0.43 19.74 -3.32
N ILE A 102 -0.52 18.53 -3.87
CA ILE A 102 -0.42 17.29 -3.10
C ILE A 102 0.97 17.14 -2.47
N GLU A 103 2.05 17.47 -3.20
CA GLU A 103 3.41 17.44 -2.67
C GLU A 103 3.54 18.33 -1.42
N ASN A 104 3.04 19.56 -1.51
CA ASN A 104 3.14 20.56 -0.44
C ASN A 104 2.06 20.44 0.64
N SER A 105 1.02 19.62 0.41
CA SER A 105 -0.05 19.45 1.38
C SER A 105 0.48 18.84 2.68
N LEU A 106 0.21 19.55 3.78
CA LEU A 106 0.37 19.05 5.14
C LEU A 106 -1.02 18.77 5.67
N TYR A 107 -1.25 17.56 6.17
CA TYR A 107 -2.50 17.23 6.83
C TYR A 107 -2.28 17.26 8.33
N ASN A 108 -2.59 18.40 8.94
CA ASN A 108 -2.62 18.59 10.38
C ASN A 108 -4.04 19.03 10.77
N LYS A 109 -4.91 18.05 11.05
CA LYS A 109 -6.29 18.32 11.47
C LYS A 109 -6.40 18.99 12.84
N ALA A 110 -5.32 18.98 13.63
CA ALA A 110 -5.26 19.60 14.96
C ALA A 110 -5.53 21.12 14.94
N GLU A 111 -5.25 21.81 13.83
CA GLU A 111 -5.43 23.27 13.74
C GLU A 111 -6.75 23.69 13.08
N THR A 112 -7.49 22.75 12.46
CA THR A 112 -8.67 23.08 11.63
C THR A 112 -10.02 22.75 12.29
N LYS A 113 -10.03 22.21 13.53
CA LYS A 113 -11.27 22.00 14.29
C LYS A 113 -11.18 22.49 15.74
N SER A 114 -11.33 23.80 15.92
CA SER A 114 -11.80 24.40 17.17
C SER A 114 -13.32 24.26 17.36
N SER A 115 -13.99 23.37 16.62
CA SER A 115 -15.44 23.16 16.69
C SER A 115 -15.77 21.68 16.96
N GLY A 116 -15.96 21.37 18.25
CA GLY A 116 -17.13 20.66 18.76
C GLY A 116 -17.29 19.15 18.51
N ASN A 117 -16.43 18.46 17.76
CA ASN A 117 -16.59 17.02 17.55
C ASN A 117 -15.58 16.22 18.38
N ASN A 118 -16.09 15.41 19.30
CA ASN A 118 -15.36 14.39 20.07
C ASN A 118 -14.84 13.29 19.13
N GLN A 119 -13.91 13.59 18.22
CA GLN A 119 -13.20 12.57 17.46
C GLN A 119 -12.21 11.87 18.38
N THR A 120 -12.26 10.54 18.42
CA THR A 120 -11.31 9.75 19.20
C THR A 120 -9.90 9.88 18.62
N GLN A 121 -8.88 9.64 19.44
CA GLN A 121 -7.49 9.66 18.98
C GLN A 121 -7.25 8.64 17.85
N GLU A 122 -7.97 7.52 17.88
CA GLU A 122 -7.91 6.45 16.87
C GLU A 122 -8.47 6.89 15.51
N GLU A 123 -9.61 7.57 15.47
CA GLU A 123 -10.17 8.14 14.23
C GLU A 123 -9.21 9.13 13.55
N ASN A 124 -8.52 9.96 14.34
CA ASN A 124 -7.51 10.88 13.81
C ASN A 124 -6.29 10.15 13.22
N ILE A 125 -5.88 9.01 13.81
CA ILE A 125 -4.79 8.18 13.28
C ILE A 125 -5.20 7.55 11.95
N GLU A 126 -6.41 7.00 11.86
CA GLU A 126 -6.91 6.37 10.63
C GLU A 126 -7.09 7.38 9.50
N GLU A 127 -7.66 8.56 9.77
CA GLU A 127 -7.79 9.62 8.76
C GLU A 127 -6.42 10.14 8.29
N ASN A 128 -5.45 10.32 9.20
CA ASN A 128 -4.09 10.69 8.84
C ASN A 128 -3.44 9.62 7.94
N ALA A 129 -3.57 8.34 8.31
CA ALA A 129 -3.05 7.23 7.52
C ALA A 129 -3.69 7.19 6.12
N ARG A 130 -5.01 7.37 6.04
CA ARG A 130 -5.75 7.47 4.79
C ARG A 130 -5.23 8.60 3.91
N PHE A 131 -5.03 9.78 4.50
CA PHE A 131 -4.50 10.93 3.79
C PHE A 131 -3.09 10.66 3.23
N PHE A 132 -2.17 10.14 4.06
CA PHE A 132 -0.79 9.88 3.61
C PHE A 132 -0.71 8.75 2.58
N ALA A 133 -1.55 7.71 2.70
CA ALA A 133 -1.69 6.68 1.67
C ALA A 133 -2.14 7.31 0.35
N LEU A 134 -3.19 8.14 0.37
CA LEU A 134 -3.67 8.86 -0.82
C LEU A 134 -2.59 9.75 -1.42
N LYS A 135 -1.87 10.53 -0.60
CA LYS A 135 -0.77 11.38 -1.03
C LYS A 135 0.28 10.56 -1.78
N LYS A 136 0.73 9.44 -1.23
CA LYS A 136 1.71 8.55 -1.89
C LYS A 136 1.17 7.97 -3.21
N ILE A 137 -0.10 7.55 -3.24
CA ILE A 137 -0.76 7.05 -4.47
C ILE A 137 -0.83 8.12 -5.55
N ALA A 138 -1.23 9.33 -5.19
CA ALA A 138 -1.35 10.43 -6.14
C ALA A 138 0.01 10.89 -6.67
N LEU A 139 1.05 10.94 -5.83
CA LEU A 139 2.40 11.22 -6.30
C LEU A 139 2.90 10.13 -7.24
N PHE A 140 2.62 8.85 -6.95
CA PHE A 140 2.96 7.77 -7.88
C PHE A 140 2.20 7.89 -9.21
N TYR A 141 0.94 8.35 -9.16
CA TYR A 141 0.15 8.63 -10.36
C TYR A 141 0.84 9.64 -11.28
N PHE A 142 1.14 10.83 -10.75
CA PHE A 142 1.68 11.93 -11.55
C PHE A 142 3.14 11.71 -11.95
N ASN A 143 3.95 11.06 -11.11
CA ASN A 143 5.38 10.87 -11.38
C ASN A 143 5.68 9.70 -12.30
N TYR A 144 4.85 8.66 -12.29
CA TYR A 144 5.17 7.42 -13.00
C TYR A 144 4.01 6.94 -13.86
N TYR A 145 2.83 6.74 -13.27
CA TYR A 145 1.72 6.08 -13.97
C TYR A 145 1.24 6.84 -15.21
N GLU A 146 1.05 8.16 -15.09
CA GLU A 146 0.53 8.97 -16.20
C GLU A 146 1.48 8.93 -17.39
N ILE A 147 2.78 9.12 -17.13
CA ILE A 147 3.85 9.03 -18.12
C ILE A 147 3.91 7.60 -18.68
N ALA A 148 3.78 6.56 -17.86
CA ALA A 148 3.76 5.17 -18.32
C ALA A 148 2.56 4.86 -19.21
N ARG A 149 1.43 5.54 -19.03
CA ARG A 149 0.25 5.30 -19.84
C ARG A 149 0.28 6.07 -21.16
N PHE A 150 0.71 7.33 -21.14
CA PHE A 150 0.52 8.26 -22.26
C PHE A 150 1.81 8.84 -22.86
N GLY A 151 2.95 8.71 -22.17
CA GLY A 151 4.22 9.29 -22.59
C GLY A 151 5.22 8.27 -23.11
N ASP A 152 6.22 8.78 -23.83
CA ASP A 152 7.44 8.05 -24.14
C ASP A 152 8.54 8.45 -23.16
N TYR A 153 9.06 7.46 -22.45
CA TYR A 153 10.12 7.63 -21.46
C TYR A 153 11.05 6.42 -21.51
N LYS A 154 12.33 6.63 -21.18
CA LYS A 154 13.34 5.56 -21.12
C LYS A 154 13.20 4.78 -19.81
N TRP A 155 12.18 3.92 -19.74
CA TRP A 155 11.84 3.16 -18.54
C TRP A 155 13.00 2.31 -18.03
N GLU A 156 13.84 1.81 -18.93
CA GLU A 156 14.99 0.95 -18.62
C GLU A 156 16.04 1.66 -17.75
N ALA A 157 16.08 2.99 -17.77
CA ALA A 157 16.98 3.79 -16.95
C ALA A 157 16.56 3.84 -15.47
N LEU A 158 15.30 3.55 -15.14
CA LEU A 158 14.82 3.58 -13.77
C LEU A 158 15.30 2.37 -12.99
N GLY A 159 15.79 2.63 -11.78
CA GLY A 159 16.13 1.60 -10.81
C GLY A 159 14.89 0.84 -10.31
N GLU A 160 15.05 -0.42 -9.89
CA GLU A 160 13.95 -1.18 -9.26
C GLU A 160 13.38 -0.44 -8.04
N LYS A 161 14.26 0.09 -7.19
CA LYS A 161 13.90 0.82 -5.97
C LYS A 161 13.10 2.08 -6.26
N GLU A 162 13.44 2.80 -7.32
CA GLU A 162 12.74 4.04 -7.72
C GLU A 162 11.27 3.77 -8.09
N ILE A 163 10.96 2.56 -8.56
CA ILE A 163 9.60 2.14 -8.90
C ILE A 163 8.88 1.52 -7.71
N LEU A 164 9.56 0.64 -6.95
CA LEU A 164 8.92 -0.13 -5.88
C LEU A 164 8.76 0.67 -4.58
N ASP A 165 9.76 1.45 -4.18
CA ASP A 165 9.77 2.10 -2.86
C ASP A 165 8.59 3.07 -2.69
N PRO A 166 8.19 3.89 -3.70
CA PRO A 166 6.98 4.71 -3.59
C PRO A 166 5.69 3.91 -3.35
N VAL A 167 5.60 2.70 -3.91
CA VAL A 167 4.45 1.81 -3.73
C VAL A 167 4.48 1.18 -2.34
N LYS A 168 5.65 0.73 -1.87
CA LYS A 168 5.83 0.21 -0.50
C LYS A 168 5.52 1.27 0.54
N ASP A 169 5.96 2.49 0.32
CA ASP A 169 5.67 3.65 1.17
C ASP A 169 4.17 3.88 1.35
N ALA A 170 3.38 3.70 0.29
CA ALA A 170 1.93 3.82 0.40
C ALA A 170 1.33 2.69 1.26
N TYR A 171 1.83 1.46 1.12
CA TYR A 171 1.40 0.32 1.93
C TYR A 171 1.74 0.46 3.42
N ASN A 172 2.77 1.23 3.79
CA ASN A 172 3.09 1.49 5.20
C ASN A 172 1.97 2.22 5.96
N TYR A 173 1.03 2.86 5.25
CA TYR A 173 -0.14 3.52 5.83
C TYR A 173 -1.41 2.67 5.80
N MET A 174 -1.30 1.39 5.41
CA MET A 174 -2.41 0.45 5.38
C MET A 174 -2.03 -0.81 6.17
N ASP A 175 -2.97 -1.38 6.92
CA ASP A 175 -2.73 -2.67 7.58
C ASP A 175 -2.73 -3.79 6.52
N ILE A 176 -1.53 -4.23 6.16
CA ILE A 176 -1.30 -5.29 5.16
C ILE A 176 -1.85 -6.64 5.62
N MET A 177 -1.92 -6.89 6.94
CA MET A 177 -2.50 -8.11 7.49
C MET A 177 -4.01 -8.10 7.28
N LYS A 178 -4.64 -6.96 7.59
CA LYS A 178 -6.07 -6.76 7.32
C LYS A 178 -6.42 -6.89 5.84
N LEU A 179 -5.54 -6.40 4.95
CA LEU A 179 -5.79 -6.38 3.50
C LEU A 179 -5.63 -7.75 2.80
N PHE A 180 -4.63 -8.52 3.18
CA PHE A 180 -4.24 -9.71 2.42
C PHE A 180 -4.35 -11.02 3.20
N TYR A 181 -4.51 -10.95 4.52
CA TYR A 181 -4.34 -12.13 5.38
C TYR A 181 -5.48 -12.36 6.38
N ASN A 182 -6.54 -11.54 6.36
CA ASN A 182 -7.76 -11.72 7.18
C ASN A 182 -8.56 -13.02 6.92
N GLY A 183 -8.19 -13.80 5.90
CA GLY A 183 -8.78 -15.11 5.59
C GLY A 183 -7.86 -16.31 5.84
N GLU A 184 -6.60 -16.09 6.24
CA GLU A 184 -5.78 -17.15 6.81
C GLU A 184 -6.18 -17.30 8.28
N SER A 185 -7.40 -17.78 8.50
CA SER A 185 -7.79 -18.38 9.77
C SER A 185 -6.67 -19.33 10.15
N SER A 186 -6.06 -19.04 11.30
CA SER A 186 -5.16 -19.91 12.01
C SER A 186 -5.66 -21.33 11.89
N GLY A 187 -5.03 -22.13 11.05
CA GLY A 187 -5.21 -23.57 11.08
C GLY A 187 -4.60 -24.02 12.40
N ASN A 188 -5.47 -24.20 13.39
CA ASN A 188 -5.34 -25.11 14.52
C ASN A 188 -6.72 -25.26 15.17
#